data_AF-A0AAW9SHC7-F1
#
_entry.id   AF-A0AAW9SHC7-F1
#
_cell.length_a   1.000
_cell.length_b   1.000
_cell.length_c   1.000
_cell.angle_alpha   90.00
_cell.angle_beta   90.00
_cell.angle_gamma   90.00
#
_symmetry.space_group_name_H-M   'P 1'
#
loop_
_entity.id
_entity.type
_entity.pdbx_description
1 polymer ?
#
loop_
_entity_poly.entity_id
_entity_poly.type
_entity_poly.pdbx_seq_one_letter_code
_entity_poly.pdbx_strand_id
1 'polypeptide(L)' 'MANKRDDESFYQRFSPRRPNSHWSKPNIERVERLTQAGLMTEQGQRLIDIAKQKGKWPPVE' A
#
# COMPACT_ATOMS: atom_id res chain seq x y z
N MET A 1 4.23 0.62 18.17
CA MET A 1 3.34 -0.37 18.80
C MET A 1 1.90 -0.03 18.44
N ALA A 2 1.05 -1.01 18.13
CA ALA A 2 -0.36 -0.77 17.84
C ALA A 2 -1.10 -0.35 19.13
N ASN A 3 -2.10 0.53 19.02
CA ASN A 3 -2.88 0.95 20.18
C ASN A 3 -3.77 -0.23 20.61
N LYS A 4 -3.63 -0.68 21.87
CA LYS A 4 -4.47 -1.74 22.45
C LYS A 4 -5.93 -1.28 22.48
N ARG A 5 -6.87 -2.16 22.10
CA ARG A 5 -8.31 -1.94 22.28
C ARG A 5 -8.79 -2.64 23.54
N ASP A 6 -8.51 -3.93 23.65
CA ASP A 6 -8.81 -4.82 24.79
C ASP A 6 -7.74 -5.93 24.88
N ASP A 7 -7.94 -6.95 25.71
CA ASP A 7 -6.95 -8.01 25.97
C ASP A 7 -6.66 -8.90 24.75
N GLU A 8 -7.56 -8.93 23.78
CA GLU A 8 -7.45 -9.82 22.61
C GLU A 8 -7.31 -9.04 21.29
N SER A 9 -7.39 -7.71 21.32
CA SER A 9 -7.42 -6.91 20.09
C SER A 9 -6.71 -5.56 20.17
N PHE A 10 -6.31 -5.07 18.99
CA PHE A 10 -5.64 -3.78 18.80
C PHE A 10 -6.23 -3.02 17.62
N TYR A 11 -6.06 -1.71 17.61
CA TYR A 11 -6.49 -0.85 16.51
C TYR A 11 -5.47 -0.89 15.36
N GLN A 12 -5.95 -1.27 14.17
CA GLN A 12 -5.20 -1.10 12.93
C GLN A 12 -5.51 0.28 12.34
N ARG A 13 -4.50 1.14 12.27
CA ARG A 13 -4.63 2.45 11.63
C ARG A 13 -4.35 2.34 10.15
N PHE A 14 -5.31 2.74 9.33
CA PHE A 14 -5.11 2.98 7.90
C PHE A 14 -4.99 4.49 7.67
N SER A 15 -3.91 4.89 7.01
CA SER A 15 -3.69 6.28 6.60
C SER A 15 -3.43 6.31 5.10
N PRO A 16 -3.94 7.30 4.35
CA PRO A 16 -3.57 7.49 2.96
C PRO A 16 -2.05 7.52 2.79
N ARG A 17 -1.54 6.86 1.74
CA ARG A 17 -0.12 6.86 1.43
C ARG A 17 0.28 8.25 0.93
N ARG A 18 1.40 8.79 1.44
CA ARG A 18 1.95 10.05 0.91
C ARG A 18 2.62 9.79 -0.45
N PRO A 19 2.58 10.75 -1.39
CA PRO A 19 3.18 10.60 -2.72
C PRO A 19 4.68 10.24 -2.74
N ASN A 20 5.41 10.52 -1.66
CA ASN A 20 6.85 10.27 -1.53
C ASN A 20 7.20 9.04 -0.68
N SER A 21 6.20 8.28 -0.21
CA SER A 21 6.43 7.11 0.64
C SER A 21 7.12 5.98 -0.12
N HIS A 22 8.01 5.26 0.57
CA HIS A 22 8.65 4.06 0.03
C HIS A 22 7.63 2.92 -0.13
N TRP A 23 7.84 2.11 -1.17
CA TRP A 23 7.09 0.88 -1.42
C TRP A 23 7.94 -0.32 -0.99
N SER A 24 7.60 -0.91 0.15
CA SER A 24 8.20 -2.15 0.61
C SER A 24 7.68 -3.35 -0.18
N LYS A 25 8.46 -4.44 -0.20
CA LYS A 25 8.09 -5.72 -0.84
C LYS A 25 6.65 -6.18 -0.54
N PRO A 26 6.17 -6.22 0.73
CA PRO A 26 4.80 -6.63 1.02
C PRO A 26 3.71 -5.72 0.42
N ASN A 27 4.01 -4.42 0.23
CA ASN A 27 3.07 -3.50 -0.41
C ASN A 27 2.98 -3.73 -1.92
N ILE A 28 4.09 -4.11 -2.56
CA ILE A 28 4.15 -4.42 -3.99
C ILE A 28 3.39 -5.73 -4.24
N GLU A 29 3.69 -6.79 -3.47
CA GLU A 29 2.98 -8.07 -3.53
C GLU A 29 1.46 -7.89 -3.33
N ARG A 30 1.07 -6.99 -2.41
CA ARG A 30 -0.34 -6.66 -2.20
C ARG A 30 -0.96 -5.98 -3.42
N VAL A 31 -0.24 -5.07 -4.07
CA VAL A 31 -0.69 -4.44 -5.31
C VAL A 31 -0.88 -5.49 -6.40
N GLU A 32 0.12 -6.35 -6.63
CA GLU A 32 0.07 -7.41 -7.64
C GLU A 32 -1.12 -8.34 -7.43
N ARG A 33 -1.31 -8.84 -6.20
CA ARG A 33 -2.45 -9.70 -5.86
C ARG A 33 -3.78 -9.03 -6.10
N LEU A 34 -3.93 -7.75 -5.73
CA LEU A 34 -5.17 -7.01 -5.95
C LEU A 34 -5.45 -6.75 -7.43
N THR A 35 -4.41 -6.43 -8.21
CA THR A 35 -4.51 -6.23 -9.65
C THR A 35 -4.90 -7.54 -10.36
N GLN A 36 -4.23 -8.65 -10.04
CA GLN A 36 -4.54 -9.97 -10.60
C GLN A 36 -5.97 -10.42 -10.26
N ALA A 37 -6.43 -10.12 -9.04
CA ALA A 37 -7.79 -10.44 -8.60
C ALA A 37 -8.87 -9.47 -9.15
N GLY A 38 -8.51 -8.43 -9.92
CA GLY A 38 -9.46 -7.41 -10.39
C GLY A 38 -10.05 -6.55 -9.26
N LEU A 39 -9.41 -6.53 -8.08
CA LEU A 39 -9.85 -5.79 -6.89
C LEU A 39 -9.14 -4.43 -6.75
N MET A 40 -8.25 -4.08 -7.69
CA MET A 40 -7.61 -2.76 -7.69
C MET A 40 -8.63 -1.68 -8.04
N THR A 41 -8.71 -0.65 -7.20
CA THR A 41 -9.56 0.51 -7.46
C THR A 41 -8.80 1.60 -8.20
N GLU A 42 -9.54 2.53 -8.83
CA GLU A 42 -8.93 3.69 -9.48
C GLU A 42 -8.06 4.52 -8.53
N GLN A 43 -8.47 4.69 -7.27
CA GLN A 43 -7.70 5.46 -6.29
C GLN A 43 -6.39 4.76 -5.94
N GLY A 44 -6.41 3.42 -5.85
CA GLY A 44 -5.21 2.61 -5.68
C GLY A 44 -4.26 2.76 -6.87
N GLN A 45 -4.80 2.68 -8.10
CA GLN A 45 -4.03 2.84 -9.32
C GLN A 45 -3.36 4.21 -9.42
N ARG A 46 -4.09 5.30 -9.12
CA ARG A 46 -3.54 6.66 -9.12
C ARG A 46 -2.33 6.79 -8.19
N LEU A 47 -2.34 6.13 -7.02
CA LEU A 47 -1.20 6.16 -6.10
C LEU A 47 0.01 5.40 -6.64
N ILE A 48 -0.22 4.30 -7.37
CA ILE A 48 0.85 3.54 -8.06
C ILE A 48 1.45 4.41 -9.17
N ASP A 49 0.63 5.08 -9.97
CA ASP A 49 1.08 5.93 -11.06
C ASP A 49 1.91 7.12 -10.56
N ILE A 50 1.45 7.79 -9.49
CA ILE A 50 2.22 8.84 -8.81
C ILE A 50 3.56 8.31 -8.31
N ALA A 51 3.59 7.10 -7.74
CA ALA A 51 4.82 6.50 -7.25
C ALA A 51 5.80 6.19 -8.38
N LYS A 52 5.31 5.70 -9.53
CA LYS A 52 6.11 5.47 -10.73
C LYS A 52 6.68 6.77 -11.28
N GLN A 53 5.85 7.81 -11.42
CA GLN A 53 6.29 9.14 -11.87
C GLN A 53 7.36 9.76 -10.96
N LYS A 54 7.27 9.53 -9.64
CA LYS A 54 8.22 10.05 -8.66
C LYS A 54 9.44 9.16 -8.42
N GLY A 55 9.59 8.06 -9.16
CA GLY A 55 10.68 7.10 -8.99
C GLY A 55 10.69 6.42 -7.61
N LYS A 56 9.54 6.35 -6.93
CA LYS A 56 9.37 5.65 -5.65
C LYS A 56 8.83 4.23 -5.82
N TRP A 57 8.41 3.89 -7.03
CA TRP A 57 8.13 2.52 -7.41
C TRP A 57 9.46 1.79 -7.65
N PRO A 58 9.76 0.71 -6.92
CA PRO A 58 10.99 -0.04 -7.13
C PRO A 58 10.98 -0.70 -8.51
N PRO A 59 12.16 -0.93 -9.11
CA PRO A 59 12.26 -1.67 -10.36
C PRO A 59 11.67 -3.07 -10.17
N VAL A 60 10.97 -3.53 -11.20
CA VAL A 60 10.53 -4.92 -11.28
C VAL A 60 11.77 -5.73 -11.65
N GLU A 61 12.26 -6.58 -10.75
CA GLU A 61 13.29 -7.58 -11.04
C GLU A 61 12.69 -8.80 -11.76
#